data_AF-A0A538M2Z4-F1
#
_entry.id   AF-A0A538M2Z4-F1
#
_cell.length_a   1.000
_cell.length_b   1.000
_cell.length_c   1.000
_cell.angle_alpha   90.00
_cell.angle_beta   90.00
_cell.angle_gamma   90.00
#
_symmetry.space_group_name_H-M   'P 1'
#
loop_
_entity.id
_entity.type
_entity.pdbx_description
1 polymer ?
#
loop_
_entity_poly.entity_id
_entity_poly.type
_entity_poly.pdbx_seq_one_letter_code
_entity_poly.pdbx_strand_id
1 'polypeptide(L)'
;MTTWIILRAAGIGAYLMLFFSVAFGLVATSAPFGKRIAKQSAILIHQFMSTVGLVLLGVHICGLLLDRYIHFGPTQVLVPGTSSYRPVAVAIGVVGMYSMV
;
A
#
# COMPACT_ATOMS: atom_id res chain seq x y z
N MET A 1 -1.42 14.52 -17.19
CA MET A 1 -2.10 14.97 -15.95
C MET A 1 -2.88 13.84 -15.28
N THR A 2 -3.60 13.01 -16.03
CA THR A 2 -4.34 11.84 -15.48
C THR A 2 -3.45 10.87 -14.71
N THR A 3 -2.31 10.43 -15.26
CA THR A 3 -1.37 9.50 -14.58
C THR A 3 -0.91 10.04 -13.23
N TRP A 4 -0.63 11.35 -13.15
CA TRP A 4 -0.16 12.04 -11.95
C TRP A 4 -1.17 12.02 -10.79
N ILE A 5 -2.46 12.15 -11.11
CA ILE A 5 -3.55 12.09 -10.13
C ILE A 5 -3.78 10.64 -9.71
N ILE A 6 -3.84 9.72 -10.68
CA ILE A 6 -4.08 8.29 -10.43
C ILE A 6 -2.97 7.70 -9.55
N LEU A 7 -1.69 7.96 -9.86
CA LEU A 7 -0.58 7.39 -9.09
C LEU A 7 -0.59 7.86 -7.63
N ARG A 8 -0.98 9.12 -7.36
CA ARG A 8 -1.09 9.67 -6.01
C ARG A 8 -2.27 9.13 -5.26
N ALA A 9 -3.44 9.12 -5.90
CA ALA A 9 -4.65 8.59 -5.31
C ALA A 9 -4.46 7.11 -4.96
N ALA A 10 -3.84 6.33 -5.85
CA ALA A 10 -3.51 4.93 -5.62
C ALA A 10 -2.49 4.76 -4.47
N GLY A 11 -1.42 5.56 -4.42
CA GLY A 11 -0.44 5.47 -3.34
C GLY A 11 -1.01 5.81 -1.96
N ILE A 12 -1.77 6.91 -1.85
CA ILE A 12 -2.43 7.31 -0.60
C ILE A 12 -3.52 6.30 -0.22
N GLY A 13 -4.31 5.85 -1.19
CA GLY A 13 -5.35 4.84 -0.99
C GLY A 13 -4.79 3.52 -0.51
N ALA A 14 -3.69 3.03 -1.12
CA ALA A 14 -3.00 1.82 -0.68
C ALA A 14 -2.56 1.93 0.78
N TYR A 15 -1.90 3.04 1.14
CA TYR A 15 -1.49 3.29 2.53
C TYR A 15 -2.67 3.21 3.51
N LEU A 16 -3.79 3.90 3.22
CA LEU A 16 -4.96 3.91 4.09
C LEU A 16 -5.60 2.53 4.22
N MET A 17 -5.79 1.82 3.10
CA MET A 17 -6.39 0.49 3.11
C MET A 17 -5.53 -0.52 3.89
N LEU A 18 -4.21 -0.48 3.70
CA LEU A 18 -3.28 -1.36 4.41
C LEU A 18 -3.20 -0.99 5.91
N PHE A 19 -3.24 0.30 6.26
CA PHE A 19 -3.35 0.75 7.65
C PHE A 19 -4.61 0.19 8.32
N PHE A 20 -5.77 0.32 7.68
CA PHE A 20 -7.02 -0.22 8.21
C PHE A 20 -7.02 -1.75 8.27
N SER A 21 -6.38 -2.41 7.31
CA SER A 21 -6.18 -3.86 7.38
C SER A 21 -5.47 -4.26 8.67
N VAL A 22 -4.34 -3.63 9.00
CA VAL A 22 -3.62 -3.92 10.26
C VAL A 22 -4.51 -3.61 11.47
N ALA A 23 -5.20 -2.46 11.47
CA ALA A 23 -6.10 -2.08 12.56
C ALA A 23 -7.20 -3.15 12.81
N PHE A 24 -7.86 -3.64 11.75
CA PHE A 24 -8.89 -4.68 11.89
C PHE A 24 -8.31 -6.07 12.21
N GLY A 25 -7.08 -6.36 11.78
CA GLY A 25 -6.34 -7.56 12.21
C GLY A 25 -6.06 -7.56 13.72
N LEU A 26 -5.70 -6.39 14.27
CA LEU A 26 -5.56 -6.20 15.71
C LEU A 26 -6.91 -6.33 16.41
N VAL A 27 -7.98 -5.72 15.89
CA VAL A 27 -9.34 -5.84 16.46
C VAL A 27 -9.77 -7.30 16.57
N ALA A 28 -9.49 -8.12 15.56
CA ALA A 28 -9.83 -9.54 15.56
C ALA A 28 -9.05 -10.36 16.61
N THR A 29 -7.87 -9.90 17.02
CA THR A 29 -6.96 -10.64 17.91
C THR A 29 -7.03 -10.15 19.36
N SER A 30 -7.06 -8.84 19.59
CA SER A 30 -7.05 -8.23 20.93
C SER A 30 -8.43 -7.84 21.45
N ALA A 31 -9.47 -7.90 20.61
CA ALA A 31 -10.85 -7.55 20.96
C ALA A 31 -11.00 -6.22 21.75
N PRO A 32 -10.37 -5.11 21.32
CA PRO A 32 -10.35 -3.86 22.08
C PRO A 32 -11.74 -3.22 22.24
N PHE A 33 -12.72 -3.66 21.44
CA PHE A 33 -14.11 -3.21 21.47
C PHE A 33 -15.07 -4.25 22.09
N GLY A 34 -14.54 -5.29 22.74
CA GLY A 34 -15.34 -6.37 23.33
C GLY A 34 -16.22 -7.07 22.29
N LYS A 35 -17.53 -7.19 22.57
CA LYS A 35 -18.51 -7.82 21.66
C LYS A 35 -19.12 -6.87 20.62
N ARG A 36 -18.72 -5.58 20.60
CA ARG A 36 -19.30 -4.60 19.65
C ARG A 36 -18.99 -4.92 18.19
N ILE A 37 -17.83 -5.53 17.95
CA ILE A 37 -17.41 -5.99 16.63
C ILE A 37 -17.19 -7.49 16.73
N ALA A 38 -17.94 -8.26 15.94
CA ALA A 38 -17.73 -9.69 15.87
C ALA A 38 -16.35 -9.99 15.25
N LYS A 39 -15.62 -10.94 15.84
CA LYS A 39 -14.31 -11.38 15.33
C LYS A 39 -14.36 -11.73 13.85
N GLN A 40 -15.42 -12.41 13.41
CA GLN A 40 -15.62 -12.77 12.01
C GLN A 40 -15.76 -11.54 11.10
N SER A 41 -16.52 -10.53 11.51
CA SER A 41 -16.64 -9.27 10.76
C SER A 41 -15.29 -8.54 10.67
N ALA A 42 -14.52 -8.51 11.76
CA ALA A 42 -13.20 -7.90 11.74
C ALA A 42 -12.23 -8.60 10.78
N ILE A 43 -12.27 -9.94 10.72
CA ILE A 43 -11.48 -10.73 9.76
C ILE A 43 -11.90 -10.44 8.31
N LEU A 44 -13.21 -10.38 8.03
CA LEU A 44 -13.70 -10.07 6.68
C LEU A 44 -13.28 -8.67 6.23
N ILE A 45 -13.36 -7.68 7.12
CA ILE A 45 -12.89 -6.32 6.83
C ILE A 45 -11.38 -6.29 6.62
N HIS A 46 -10.59 -6.98 7.45
CA HIS A 46 -9.15 -7.12 7.26
C HIS A 46 -8.83 -7.68 5.87
N GLN A 47 -9.44 -8.80 5.47
CA GLN A 47 -9.21 -9.43 4.16
C GLN A 47 -9.59 -8.51 2.99
N PHE A 48 -10.74 -7.85 3.08
CA PHE A 48 -11.19 -6.91 2.05
C PHE A 48 -10.22 -5.73 1.92
N MET A 49 -9.85 -5.09 3.03
CA MET A 49 -8.95 -3.94 3.02
C MET A 49 -7.54 -4.33 2.56
N SER A 50 -7.03 -5.51 2.95
CA SER A 50 -5.77 -6.06 2.44
C SER A 50 -5.81 -6.21 0.92
N THR A 51 -6.87 -6.82 0.40
CA THR A 51 -7.00 -7.08 -1.05
C THR A 51 -7.06 -5.78 -1.84
N VAL A 52 -7.89 -4.82 -1.41
CA VAL A 52 -7.99 -3.50 -2.07
C VAL A 52 -6.67 -2.74 -1.95
N GLY A 53 -6.00 -2.79 -0.80
CA GLY A 53 -4.69 -2.17 -0.59
C GLY A 53 -3.62 -2.69 -1.55
N LEU A 54 -3.55 -4.01 -1.76
CA LEU A 54 -2.62 -4.64 -2.70
C LEU A 54 -2.93 -4.28 -4.16
N VAL A 55 -4.22 -4.22 -4.54
CA VAL A 55 -4.62 -3.77 -5.88
C VAL A 55 -4.19 -2.32 -6.11
N LEU A 56 -4.43 -1.43 -5.14
CA LEU A 56 -4.03 -0.03 -5.23
C LEU A 56 -2.50 0.13 -5.26
N LEU A 57 -1.75 -0.70 -4.53
CA LEU A 57 -0.29 -0.74 -4.62
C LEU A 57 0.17 -1.13 -6.04
N GLY A 58 -0.46 -2.13 -6.65
CA GLY A 58 -0.20 -2.50 -8.04
C GLY A 58 -0.47 -1.34 -9.01
N VAL A 59 -1.61 -0.65 -8.85
CA VAL A 59 -1.94 0.54 -9.65
C VAL A 59 -0.91 1.66 -9.43
N HIS A 60 -0.46 1.88 -8.19
CA HIS A 60 0.56 2.87 -7.87
C HIS A 60 1.88 2.57 -8.59
N ILE A 61 2.37 1.33 -8.51
CA ILE A 61 3.60 0.88 -9.17
C ILE A 61 3.49 1.00 -10.70
N CYS A 62 2.39 0.54 -11.29
CA CYS A 62 2.13 0.71 -12.72
C CYS A 62 2.11 2.20 -13.11
N GLY A 63 1.52 3.05 -12.27
CA GLY A 63 1.52 4.50 -12.45
C GLY A 63 2.91 5.12 -12.42
N LEU A 64 3.82 4.62 -11.56
CA LEU A 64 5.22 5.06 -11.53
C LEU A 64 5.98 4.68 -12.81
N LEU A 65 5.78 3.46 -13.31
CA LEU A 65 6.43 2.97 -14.53
C LEU A 65 5.93 3.67 -15.80
N LEU A 66 4.69 4.16 -15.78
CA LEU A 66 4.06 4.89 -16.89
C LEU A 66 4.19 6.42 -16.77
N ASP A 67 4.77 6.92 -15.68
CA ASP A 67 4.92 8.37 -15.49
C ASP A 67 5.94 8.94 -16.48
N ARG A 68 5.57 10.07 -17.09
CA ARG A 68 6.40 10.79 -18.06
C ARG A 68 7.14 11.98 -17.44
N TYR A 69 6.79 12.37 -16.21
CA TYR A 69 7.46 13.45 -15.50
C TYR A 69 8.71 12.95 -14.79
N ILE A 70 8.57 11.88 -13.99
CA ILE A 70 9.69 11.21 -13.35
C ILE A 70 9.77 9.81 -13.93
N HIS A 71 10.85 9.53 -14.67
CA HIS A 71 11.04 8.25 -15.33
C HIS A 71 11.58 7.22 -14.34
N PHE A 72 10.70 6.35 -13.84
CA PHE A 72 11.09 5.22 -13.02
C PHE A 72 11.34 3.98 -13.86
N GLY A 73 12.53 3.39 -13.74
CA GLY A 73 12.84 2.07 -14.27
C GLY A 73 12.38 0.94 -13.34
N PRO A 74 12.21 -0.30 -13.84
CA PRO A 74 11.87 -1.46 -13.01
C PRO A 74 12.85 -1.68 -11.86
N THR A 75 14.15 -1.40 -12.08
CA THR A 75 15.18 -1.49 -11.03
C THR A 75 14.93 -0.52 -9.88
N GLN A 76 14.43 0.68 -10.16
CA GLN A 76 14.16 1.71 -9.15
C GLN A 76 12.92 1.42 -8.30
N VAL A 77 12.00 0.62 -8.82
CA VAL A 77 10.81 0.15 -8.11
C VAL A 77 11.07 -1.15 -7.35
N LEU A 78 12.00 -1.97 -7.84
CA LEU A 78 12.28 -3.29 -7.27
C LEU A 78 13.53 -3.34 -6.42
N VAL A 79 14.45 -2.37 -6.45
CA VAL A 79 15.71 -2.40 -5.69
C VAL A 79 15.85 -1.12 -4.86
N PRO A 80 15.89 -1.19 -3.53
CA PRO A 80 15.97 -0.01 -2.68
C PRO A 80 17.29 0.75 -2.92
N GLY A 81 17.21 2.08 -2.93
CA GLY A 81 18.38 2.97 -3.03
C GLY A 81 18.90 3.23 -4.44
N THR A 82 18.29 2.67 -5.48
CA THR A 82 18.70 2.87 -6.89
C THR A 82 18.04 4.07 -7.57
N SER A 83 17.00 4.66 -6.97
CA SER A 83 16.33 5.86 -7.48
C SER A 83 17.15 7.12 -7.21
N SER A 84 17.35 7.97 -8.22
CA SER A 84 17.91 9.32 -8.04
C SER A 84 16.88 10.30 -7.45
N TYR A 85 15.58 10.01 -7.61
CA TYR A 85 14.51 10.79 -7.03
C TYR A 85 14.21 10.31 -5.60
N ARG A 86 14.39 11.20 -4.61
CA ARG A 86 14.11 10.98 -3.18
C ARG A 86 14.52 9.56 -2.71
N PRO A 87 15.83 9.20 -2.83
CA PRO A 87 16.32 7.83 -2.70
C PRO A 87 15.87 7.13 -1.42
N VAL A 88 15.91 7.84 -0.29
CA VAL A 88 15.53 7.29 1.02
C VAL A 88 14.04 6.96 1.09
N ALA A 89 13.17 7.89 0.63
CA ALA A 89 11.72 7.67 0.66
C ALA A 89 11.31 6.53 -0.28
N VAL A 90 11.91 6.45 -1.47
CA VAL A 90 11.66 5.35 -2.41
C VAL A 90 12.16 4.03 -1.82
N ALA A 91 13.36 3.99 -1.25
CA ALA A 91 13.90 2.77 -0.62
C ALA A 91 12.99 2.22 0.48
N ILE A 92 12.45 3.10 1.34
CA ILE A 92 11.48 2.71 2.38
C ILE A 92 10.23 2.10 1.75
N GLY A 93 9.72 2.69 0.66
CA GLY A 93 8.59 2.14 -0.08
C GLY A 93 8.85 0.74 -0.65
N VAL A 94 10.03 0.52 -1.24
CA VAL A 94 10.44 -0.80 -1.78
C VAL A 94 10.55 -1.84 -0.66
N VAL A 95 11.17 -1.50 0.47
CA VAL A 95 11.26 -2.38 1.64
C VAL A 95 9.86 -2.68 2.20
N GLY A 96 8.98 -1.68 2.26
CA GLY A 96 7.58 -1.86 2.64
C GLY A 96 6.85 -2.84 1.72
N MET A 97 7.05 -2.74 0.41
CA MET A 97 6.49 -3.68 -0.57
C MET A 97 6.99 -5.11 -0.32
N TYR A 98 8.26 -5.31 0.00
CA TYR A 98 8.78 -6.65 0.33
C TYR A 98 8.15 -7.25 1.58
N SER A 99 7.75 -6.44 2.55
CA SER A 99 7.14 -6.92 3.80
C SER A 99 5.68 -7.36 3.65
N MET A 100 5.08 -7.20 2.46
CA MET A 100 3.69 -7.57 2.20
C MET A 100 3.50 -9.09 1.91
N VAL A 101 4.58 -9.85 1.81
CA VAL A 101 4.63 -11.32 1.65
C VAL A 101 5.21 -11.97 2.90
#